data_AF-A0A967N8R8-F1
#
_entry.id   AF-A0A967N8R8-F1
#
_cell.length_a   1.000
_cell.length_b   1.000
_cell.length_c   1.000
_cell.angle_alpha   90.00
_cell.angle_beta   90.00
_cell.angle_gamma   90.00
#
_symmetry.space_group_name_H-M   'P 1'
#
loop_
_entity.id
_entity.type
_entity.pdbx_description
1 polymer ?
#
loop_
_entity_poly.entity_id
_entity_poly.type
_entity_poly.pdbx_seq_one_letter_code
_entity_poly.pdbx_strand_id
1 'polypeptide(L)'
;ARGVLEFLGGQPRLPALPPRLPDSVRVYLAPSEAVFDSLTGGRIPEWGTGVAVPGARAMVLPAYGGERGRGWSQARVLRHEWAHLGLHQRLDGLRVPRWFDEGYAEWASGGWNAGEGWRLRLALATGGGPDLDSLTLGWPRQRVQAEVAYMLAGSAVEYLARGSGERGLELLFRRWSELGSFDVALRRVYGVTPAQLEEDWREYVKSRYGWLFVLSHSVVFWLFLAVVLLGMVWIRRRRNRRAMARLRATEPEDTPAWWEGPSPEERG
;
A
#
# COMPACT_ATOMS: atom_id res chain seq x y z
N ALA A 1 9.43 -3.92 26.15
CA ALA A 1 8.85 -5.27 26.40
C ALA A 1 7.33 -5.22 26.60
N ARG A 2 6.80 -4.56 27.65
CA ARG A 2 5.36 -4.53 27.95
C ARG A 2 4.48 -4.05 26.78
N GLY A 3 4.84 -2.95 26.11
CA GLY A 3 4.09 -2.43 24.96
C GLY A 3 4.10 -3.34 23.71
N VAL A 4 5.13 -4.17 23.52
CA VAL A 4 5.19 -5.14 22.41
C VAL A 4 4.22 -6.29 22.68
N LEU A 5 4.20 -6.81 23.91
CA LEU A 5 3.27 -7.86 24.32
C LEU A 5 1.82 -7.37 24.32
N GLU A 6 1.57 -6.15 24.78
CA GLU A 6 0.25 -5.53 24.74
C GLU A 6 -0.22 -5.31 23.30
N PHE A 7 0.66 -4.85 22.41
CA PHE A 7 0.35 -4.76 20.99
C PHE A 7 -0.03 -6.13 20.41
N LEU A 8 0.85 -7.13 20.54
CA LEU A 8 0.63 -8.47 19.99
C LEU A 8 -0.64 -9.13 20.56
N GLY A 9 -0.90 -8.95 21.87
CA GLY A 9 -2.12 -9.46 22.52
C GLY A 9 -3.40 -8.72 22.11
N GLY A 10 -3.30 -7.46 21.69
CA GLY A 10 -4.43 -6.65 21.21
C GLY A 10 -4.68 -6.74 19.70
N GLN A 11 -3.81 -7.43 18.94
CA GLN A 11 -3.95 -7.57 17.50
C GLN A 11 -5.04 -8.59 17.11
N PRO A 12 -5.82 -8.33 16.04
CA PRO A 12 -6.70 -9.36 15.48
C PRO A 12 -5.86 -10.54 14.98
N ARG A 13 -6.46 -11.73 15.00
CA ARG A 13 -5.83 -12.97 14.51
C ARG A 13 -5.23 -12.78 13.12
N LEU A 14 -4.11 -13.47 12.87
CA LEU A 14 -3.54 -13.49 11.53
C LEU A 14 -4.51 -14.20 10.58
N PRO A 15 -4.77 -13.65 9.38
CA PRO A 15 -5.71 -14.24 8.45
C PRO A 15 -5.20 -15.60 7.95
N ALA A 16 -6.11 -16.56 7.81
CA ALA A 16 -5.87 -17.89 7.25
C ALA A 16 -4.99 -18.81 8.11
N LEU A 17 -4.54 -18.34 9.26
CA LEU A 17 -3.83 -19.14 10.25
C LEU A 17 -4.76 -19.60 11.39
N PRO A 18 -4.48 -20.76 12.00
CA PRO A 18 -5.12 -21.17 13.24
C PRO A 18 -4.98 -20.06 14.30
N PRO A 19 -6.02 -19.79 15.12
CA PRO A 19 -5.99 -18.70 16.12
C PRO A 19 -4.86 -18.79 17.16
N ARG A 20 -4.26 -19.97 17.32
CA ARG A 20 -3.15 -20.21 18.26
C ARG A 20 -1.79 -19.83 17.68
N LEU A 21 -1.68 -19.65 16.36
CA LEU A 21 -0.42 -19.33 15.71
C LEU A 21 -0.28 -17.83 15.47
N PRO A 22 0.93 -17.29 15.63
CA PRO A 22 2.16 -17.92 16.12
C PRO A 22 2.11 -18.17 17.64
N ASP A 23 2.69 -19.30 18.09
CA ASP A 23 2.86 -19.61 19.51
C ASP A 23 4.33 -19.61 19.93
N SER A 24 4.57 -19.55 21.25
CA SER A 24 5.89 -19.79 21.86
C SER A 24 7.03 -18.92 21.30
N VAL A 25 6.72 -17.70 20.88
CA VAL A 25 7.69 -16.80 20.24
C VAL A 25 8.55 -16.08 21.27
N ARG A 26 9.87 -16.06 21.04
CA ARG A 26 10.82 -15.23 21.80
C ARG A 26 11.03 -13.89 21.12
N VAL A 27 10.91 -12.80 21.87
CA VAL A 27 11.18 -11.45 21.35
C VAL A 27 12.46 -10.91 21.95
N TYR A 28 13.44 -10.61 21.10
CA TYR A 28 14.69 -9.97 21.45
C TYR A 28 14.61 -8.48 21.13
N LEU A 29 14.90 -7.64 22.11
CA LEU A 29 14.92 -6.19 21.94
C LEU A 29 16.38 -5.74 21.89
N ALA A 30 16.85 -5.33 20.71
CA ALA A 30 18.22 -4.86 20.53
C ALA A 30 18.33 -3.41 21.02
N PRO A 31 19.19 -3.08 21.99
CA PRO A 31 19.31 -1.72 22.54
C PRO A 31 20.11 -0.76 21.65
N SER A 32 20.80 -1.26 20.62
CA SER A 32 21.58 -0.47 19.67
C SER A 32 21.67 -1.19 18.32
N GLU A 33 22.03 -0.45 17.27
CA GLU A 33 22.25 -0.96 15.92
C GLU A 33 23.31 -2.06 15.88
N ALA A 34 24.44 -1.85 16.55
CA ALA A 34 25.49 -2.86 16.66
C ALA A 34 25.00 -4.19 17.27
N VAL A 35 24.10 -4.12 18.27
CA VAL A 35 23.52 -5.34 18.87
C VAL A 35 22.50 -5.97 17.92
N PHE A 36 21.72 -5.18 17.20
CA PHE A 36 20.78 -5.68 16.21
C PHE A 36 21.50 -6.42 15.07
N ASP A 37 22.56 -5.84 14.55
CA ASP A 37 23.41 -6.46 13.53
C ASP A 37 24.06 -7.74 14.03
N SER A 38 24.55 -7.73 15.28
CA SER A 38 25.11 -8.92 15.91
C SER A 38 24.07 -10.05 16.06
N LEU A 39 22.84 -9.73 16.47
CA LEU A 39 21.77 -10.72 16.64
C LEU A 39 21.23 -11.25 15.30
N THR A 40 21.30 -10.46 14.23
CA THR A 40 20.81 -10.80 12.90
C THR A 40 21.90 -11.35 11.97
N GLY A 41 23.17 -11.27 12.40
CA GLY A 41 24.34 -11.69 11.63
C GLY A 41 24.69 -10.77 10.47
N GLY A 42 24.26 -9.49 10.50
CA GLY A 42 24.62 -8.45 9.52
C GLY A 42 24.17 -8.70 8.08
N ARG A 43 23.26 -9.67 7.86
CA ARG A 43 22.79 -10.08 6.52
C ARG A 43 21.47 -9.44 6.11
N ILE A 44 20.97 -8.52 6.91
CA ILE A 44 19.63 -7.97 6.76
C ILE A 44 19.75 -6.54 6.22
N PRO A 45 18.96 -6.15 5.20
CA PRO A 45 19.04 -4.82 4.63
C PRO A 45 18.86 -3.71 5.69
N GLU A 46 19.55 -2.59 5.51
CA GLU A 46 19.55 -1.43 6.43
C GLU A 46 18.16 -0.83 6.73
N TRP A 47 17.13 -1.17 5.95
CA TRP A 47 15.75 -0.70 6.17
C TRP A 47 14.91 -1.64 7.07
N GLY A 48 15.48 -2.72 7.57
CA GLY A 48 14.80 -3.69 8.45
C GLY A 48 14.41 -3.07 9.78
N THR A 49 13.10 -2.84 9.98
CA THR A 49 12.54 -2.26 11.21
C THR A 49 12.17 -3.32 12.26
N GLY A 50 12.51 -4.58 11.99
CA GLY A 50 12.29 -5.78 12.78
C GLY A 50 12.64 -6.99 11.92
N VAL A 51 12.91 -8.14 12.54
CA VAL A 51 13.30 -9.37 11.84
C VAL A 51 12.73 -10.59 12.53
N ALA A 52 11.96 -11.39 11.80
CA ALA A 52 11.59 -12.73 12.17
C ALA A 52 12.73 -13.72 11.88
N VAL A 53 13.00 -14.61 12.82
CA VAL A 53 13.85 -15.79 12.68
C VAL A 53 13.00 -17.03 12.91
N PRO A 54 12.27 -17.51 11.88
CA PRO A 54 11.28 -18.56 12.06
C PRO A 54 11.84 -19.86 12.62
N GLY A 55 13.02 -20.29 12.15
CA GLY A 55 13.69 -21.50 12.64
C GLY A 55 14.05 -21.47 14.13
N ALA A 56 14.15 -20.28 14.74
CA ALA A 56 14.40 -20.10 16.16
C ALA A 56 13.14 -19.77 16.97
N ARG A 57 11.97 -19.69 16.30
CA ARG A 57 10.71 -19.14 16.83
C ARG A 57 10.95 -17.83 17.56
N ALA A 58 11.71 -16.94 16.92
CA ALA A 58 12.16 -15.71 17.53
C ALA A 58 11.99 -14.53 16.59
N MET A 59 11.87 -13.33 17.14
CA MET A 59 12.02 -12.10 16.39
C MET A 59 12.93 -11.13 17.13
N VAL A 60 13.67 -10.33 16.36
CA VAL A 60 14.56 -9.29 16.85
C VAL A 60 13.97 -7.95 16.45
N LEU A 61 13.77 -7.05 17.42
CA LEU A 61 13.22 -5.72 17.19
C LEU A 61 14.22 -4.67 17.68
N PRO A 62 14.41 -3.57 16.94
CA PRO A 62 15.21 -2.45 17.42
C PRO A 62 14.48 -1.74 18.57
N ALA A 63 15.17 -1.59 19.70
CA ALA A 63 14.76 -0.76 20.84
C ALA A 63 15.51 0.58 20.88
N TYR A 64 16.23 0.90 19.81
CA TYR A 64 16.91 2.17 19.55
C TYR A 64 16.24 2.90 18.38
N GLY A 65 16.53 4.20 18.24
CA GLY A 65 15.85 5.07 17.28
C GLY A 65 14.71 5.85 17.93
N GLY A 66 14.74 7.18 17.77
CA GLY A 66 13.86 8.11 18.48
C GLY A 66 12.37 8.00 18.11
N GLU A 67 11.54 8.80 18.80
CA GLU A 67 10.07 8.77 18.80
C GLU A 67 9.37 8.91 17.43
N ARG A 68 10.10 9.25 16.36
CA ARG A 68 9.58 9.50 15.00
C ARG A 68 8.93 8.28 14.32
N GLY A 69 8.98 7.10 14.94
CA GLY A 69 8.36 5.87 14.43
C GLY A 69 7.36 5.19 15.38
N ARG A 70 7.06 5.74 16.56
CA ARG A 70 6.26 5.08 17.63
C ARG A 70 4.74 4.98 17.35
N GLY A 71 4.33 5.05 16.09
CA GLY A 71 2.94 4.97 15.64
C GLY A 71 2.63 3.72 14.82
N TRP A 72 1.54 3.77 14.06
CA TRP A 72 1.00 2.71 13.19
C TRP A 72 2.03 1.98 12.29
N SER A 73 3.18 2.59 11.99
CA SER A 73 4.27 1.95 11.25
C SER A 73 4.98 0.84 12.05
N GLN A 74 5.25 1.04 13.35
CA GLN A 74 5.82 -0.01 14.20
C GLN A 74 4.84 -1.17 14.41
N ALA A 75 3.55 -0.85 14.54
CA ALA A 75 2.48 -1.83 14.63
C ALA A 75 2.44 -2.74 13.38
N ARG A 76 2.45 -2.14 12.18
CA ARG A 76 2.45 -2.89 10.92
C ARG A 76 3.69 -3.75 10.78
N VAL A 77 4.88 -3.22 11.05
CA VAL A 77 6.14 -3.99 11.01
C VAL A 77 6.09 -5.16 11.97
N LEU A 78 5.68 -4.93 13.21
CA LEU A 78 5.58 -5.99 14.21
C LEU A 78 4.59 -7.08 13.78
N ARG A 79 3.46 -6.69 13.17
CA ARG A 79 2.48 -7.62 12.60
C ARG A 79 3.01 -8.37 11.37
N HIS A 80 3.84 -7.74 10.55
CA HIS A 80 4.53 -8.35 9.41
C HIS A 80 5.49 -9.45 9.89
N GLU A 81 6.37 -9.13 10.85
CA GLU A 81 7.28 -10.13 11.43
C GLU A 81 6.52 -11.26 12.15
N TRP A 82 5.41 -10.92 12.82
CA TRP A 82 4.52 -11.91 13.44
C TRP A 82 3.90 -12.85 12.40
N ALA A 83 3.56 -12.34 11.22
CA ALA A 83 3.00 -13.13 10.12
C ALA A 83 4.01 -14.15 9.57
N HIS A 84 5.28 -13.78 9.41
CA HIS A 84 6.34 -14.75 9.05
C HIS A 84 6.41 -15.91 10.05
N LEU A 85 6.45 -15.61 11.35
CA LEU A 85 6.51 -16.65 12.38
C LEU A 85 5.30 -17.58 12.32
N GLY A 86 4.11 -17.04 12.11
CA GLY A 86 2.88 -17.82 12.03
C GLY A 86 2.83 -18.71 10.80
N LEU A 87 3.24 -18.18 9.64
CA LEU A 87 3.29 -18.92 8.39
C LEU A 87 4.27 -20.08 8.47
N HIS A 88 5.48 -19.83 8.97
CA HIS A 88 6.51 -20.86 9.10
C HIS A 88 6.19 -21.90 10.17
N GLN A 89 5.50 -21.53 11.26
CA GLN A 89 4.97 -22.54 12.19
C GLN A 89 3.86 -23.38 11.55
N ARG A 90 3.05 -22.79 10.65
CA ARG A 90 1.99 -23.51 9.95
C ARG A 90 2.54 -24.47 8.88
N LEU A 91 3.64 -24.09 8.24
CA LEU A 91 4.29 -24.81 7.14
C LEU A 91 5.62 -25.42 7.57
N ASP A 92 5.72 -25.82 8.85
CA ASP A 92 6.97 -26.27 9.47
C ASP A 92 7.68 -27.33 8.63
N GLY A 93 8.99 -27.15 8.43
CA GLY A 93 9.83 -28.01 7.59
C GLY A 93 9.63 -27.89 6.07
N LEU A 94 8.70 -27.06 5.59
CA LEU A 94 8.46 -26.86 4.15
C LEU A 94 9.21 -25.66 3.60
N ARG A 95 9.61 -25.76 2.33
CA ARG A 95 10.22 -24.64 1.60
C ARG A 95 9.13 -23.71 1.08
N VAL A 96 8.97 -22.56 1.73
CA VAL A 96 8.08 -21.47 1.31
C VAL A 96 8.80 -20.63 0.23
N PRO A 97 8.21 -20.42 -0.96
CA PRO A 97 8.76 -19.47 -1.94
C PRO A 97 8.85 -18.09 -1.32
N ARG A 98 9.97 -17.39 -1.53
CA ARG A 98 10.23 -16.13 -0.86
C ARG A 98 9.15 -15.07 -1.15
N TRP A 99 8.71 -14.94 -2.40
CA TRP A 99 7.64 -14.00 -2.74
C TRP A 99 6.35 -14.30 -1.96
N PHE A 100 6.07 -15.57 -1.66
CA PHE A 100 4.87 -15.94 -0.92
C PHE A 100 5.01 -15.61 0.56
N ASP A 101 6.19 -15.87 1.15
CA ASP A 101 6.49 -15.53 2.54
C ASP A 101 6.36 -14.03 2.81
N GLU A 102 7.06 -13.23 2.00
CA GLU A 102 7.04 -11.76 2.04
C GLU A 102 5.63 -11.23 1.71
N GLY A 103 4.97 -11.83 0.72
CA GLY A 103 3.64 -11.40 0.27
C GLY A 103 2.55 -11.67 1.29
N TYR A 104 2.61 -12.82 1.96
CA TYR A 104 1.68 -13.15 3.03
C TYR A 104 1.89 -12.24 4.23
N ALA A 105 3.14 -12.00 4.63
CA ALA A 105 3.43 -11.08 5.73
C ALA A 105 2.96 -9.65 5.43
N GLU A 106 3.18 -9.19 4.20
CA GLU A 106 2.71 -7.89 3.74
C GLU A 106 1.19 -7.77 3.76
N TRP A 107 0.49 -8.76 3.18
CA TRP A 107 -0.97 -8.79 3.16
C TRP A 107 -1.57 -8.89 4.57
N ALA A 108 -1.04 -9.77 5.41
CA ALA A 108 -1.51 -10.00 6.77
C ALA A 108 -1.26 -8.82 7.71
N SER A 109 -0.28 -7.96 7.41
CA SER A 109 0.08 -6.77 8.21
C SER A 109 -0.87 -5.58 8.06
N GLY A 110 -1.93 -5.71 7.24
CA GLY A 110 -2.89 -4.65 6.96
C GLY A 110 -2.85 -4.15 5.52
N GLY A 111 -2.01 -4.76 4.68
CA GLY A 111 -1.85 -4.37 3.29
C GLY A 111 -1.39 -2.92 3.15
N TRP A 112 -1.84 -2.27 2.08
CA TRP A 112 -1.21 -1.05 1.59
C TRP A 112 -2.12 0.16 1.71
N ASN A 113 -1.50 1.28 1.98
CA ASN A 113 -2.11 2.60 1.89
C ASN A 113 -2.48 2.83 0.40
N ALA A 114 -3.62 3.48 0.14
CA ALA A 114 -4.13 3.69 -1.22
C ALA A 114 -3.09 4.32 -2.19
N GLY A 115 -2.18 5.16 -1.67
CA GLY A 115 -1.10 5.80 -2.45
C GLY A 115 0.11 4.89 -2.76
N GLU A 116 0.43 3.91 -1.91
CA GLU A 116 1.49 2.93 -2.19
C GLU A 116 1.00 1.95 -3.26
N GLY A 117 -0.26 1.50 -3.13
CA GLY A 117 -0.92 0.65 -4.11
C GLY A 117 -0.89 1.25 -5.52
N TRP A 118 -1.11 2.57 -5.64
CA TRP A 118 -1.04 3.29 -6.91
C TRP A 118 0.31 3.12 -7.65
N ARG A 119 1.45 3.22 -6.95
CA ARG A 119 2.77 3.18 -7.60
C ARG A 119 3.10 1.79 -8.14
N LEU A 120 2.78 0.73 -7.41
CA LEU A 120 2.92 -0.64 -7.94
C LEU A 120 2.03 -0.82 -9.16
N ARG A 121 0.76 -0.45 -9.04
CA ARG A 121 -0.25 -0.70 -10.08
C ARG A 121 0.13 0.00 -11.39
N LEU A 122 0.77 1.18 -11.30
CA LEU A 122 1.36 1.86 -12.43
C LEU A 122 2.58 1.11 -12.99
N ALA A 123 3.54 0.71 -12.14
CA ALA A 123 4.75 -0.02 -12.56
C ALA A 123 4.42 -1.36 -13.26
N LEU A 124 3.44 -2.10 -12.73
CA LEU A 124 2.95 -3.34 -13.34
C LEU A 124 2.19 -3.10 -14.65
N ALA A 125 1.36 -2.06 -14.72
CA ALA A 125 0.63 -1.72 -15.94
C ALA A 125 1.58 -1.35 -17.10
N THR A 126 2.76 -0.80 -16.79
CA THR A 126 3.81 -0.49 -17.77
C THR A 126 4.79 -1.64 -18.04
N GLY A 127 4.54 -2.83 -17.49
CA GLY A 127 5.40 -4.01 -17.66
C GLY A 127 6.70 -4.00 -16.85
N GLY A 128 6.82 -3.11 -15.86
CA GLY A 128 8.06 -2.84 -15.12
C GLY A 128 8.17 -3.55 -13.76
N GLY A 129 7.90 -4.86 -13.69
CA GLY A 129 8.02 -5.63 -12.43
C GLY A 129 8.64 -7.01 -12.63
N PRO A 130 9.54 -7.46 -11.72
CA PRO A 130 10.13 -8.81 -11.77
C PRO A 130 9.11 -9.93 -11.64
N ASP A 131 9.43 -11.08 -12.22
CA ASP A 131 8.64 -12.31 -12.14
C ASP A 131 8.66 -12.93 -10.74
N LEU A 132 7.58 -13.59 -10.32
CA LEU A 132 7.50 -14.20 -8.99
C LEU A 132 8.57 -15.29 -8.82
N ASP A 133 8.86 -16.02 -9.90
CA ASP A 133 9.98 -16.97 -9.95
C ASP A 133 11.33 -16.28 -9.75
N SER A 134 11.53 -15.10 -10.34
CA SER A 134 12.76 -14.32 -10.12
C SER A 134 12.91 -13.87 -8.67
N LEU A 135 11.81 -13.49 -8.01
CA LEU A 135 11.77 -13.14 -6.59
C LEU A 135 11.98 -14.35 -5.66
N THR A 136 11.71 -15.56 -6.15
CA THR A 136 12.07 -16.80 -5.45
C THR A 136 13.59 -17.05 -5.46
N LEU A 137 14.25 -16.72 -6.58
CA LEU A 137 15.68 -16.94 -6.78
C LEU A 137 16.54 -15.84 -6.16
N GLY A 138 16.09 -14.59 -6.19
CA GLY A 138 16.84 -13.45 -5.67
C GLY A 138 15.95 -12.26 -5.35
N TRP A 139 16.25 -11.59 -4.23
CA TRP A 139 15.52 -10.39 -3.84
C TRP A 139 16.34 -9.13 -4.10
N PRO A 140 15.72 -8.04 -4.55
CA PRO A 140 16.44 -6.80 -4.82
C PRO A 140 17.15 -6.25 -3.58
N ARG A 141 18.40 -5.81 -3.76
CA ARG A 141 19.21 -5.18 -2.70
C ARG A 141 19.07 -3.65 -2.65
N GLN A 142 18.45 -3.05 -3.65
CA GLN A 142 18.19 -1.61 -3.66
C GLN A 142 16.82 -1.35 -3.04
N ARG A 143 16.74 -0.40 -2.11
CA ARG A 143 15.53 -0.11 -1.33
C ARG A 143 14.29 0.07 -2.19
N VAL A 144 14.35 0.92 -3.22
CA VAL A 144 13.20 1.20 -4.10
C VAL A 144 12.73 -0.07 -4.83
N GLN A 145 13.66 -0.89 -5.28
CA GLN A 145 13.33 -2.15 -5.97
C GLN A 145 12.78 -3.20 -5.00
N ALA A 146 13.31 -3.25 -3.77
CA ALA A 146 12.81 -4.14 -2.72
C ALA A 146 11.40 -3.76 -2.29
N GLU A 147 11.14 -2.46 -2.11
CA GLU A 147 9.79 -1.92 -1.88
C GLU A 147 8.83 -2.39 -2.98
N VAL A 148 9.22 -2.29 -4.26
CA VAL A 148 8.42 -2.83 -5.38
C VAL A 148 8.23 -4.34 -5.30
N ALA A 149 9.24 -5.11 -4.86
CA ALA A 149 9.12 -6.56 -4.71
C ALA A 149 8.15 -6.97 -3.59
N TYR A 150 8.22 -6.34 -2.41
CA TYR A 150 7.25 -6.54 -1.32
C TYR A 150 5.83 -6.26 -1.78
N MET A 151 5.71 -5.17 -2.53
CA MET A 151 4.49 -4.75 -3.17
C MET A 151 3.96 -5.84 -4.12
N LEU A 152 4.75 -6.28 -5.11
CA LEU A 152 4.36 -7.34 -6.05
C LEU A 152 3.86 -8.59 -5.32
N ALA A 153 4.68 -9.10 -4.40
CA ALA A 153 4.41 -10.24 -3.56
C ALA A 153 3.08 -10.12 -2.79
N GLY A 154 2.86 -9.01 -2.10
CA GLY A 154 1.64 -8.77 -1.33
C GLY A 154 0.38 -8.75 -2.21
N SER A 155 0.47 -8.16 -3.40
CA SER A 155 -0.66 -8.11 -4.34
C SER A 155 -1.00 -9.47 -4.96
N ALA A 156 -0.02 -10.36 -5.12
CA ALA A 156 -0.26 -11.72 -5.59
C ALA A 156 -0.99 -12.56 -4.54
N VAL A 157 -0.63 -12.40 -3.25
CA VAL A 157 -1.37 -13.05 -2.15
C VAL A 157 -2.77 -12.44 -1.98
N GLU A 158 -2.91 -11.13 -2.14
CA GLU A 158 -4.23 -10.46 -2.18
C GLU A 158 -5.11 -11.03 -3.30
N TYR A 159 -4.53 -11.29 -4.49
CA TYR A 159 -5.25 -11.89 -5.61
C TYR A 159 -5.77 -13.29 -5.29
N LEU A 160 -4.95 -14.14 -4.65
CA LEU A 160 -5.39 -15.46 -4.14
C LEU A 160 -6.53 -15.33 -3.12
N ALA A 161 -6.43 -14.35 -2.22
CA ALA A 161 -7.45 -14.11 -1.20
C ALA A 161 -8.75 -13.50 -1.76
N ARG A 162 -8.73 -12.84 -2.93
CA ARG A 162 -9.88 -12.08 -3.45
C ARG A 162 -11.10 -12.95 -3.74
N GLY A 163 -10.90 -14.11 -4.37
CA GLY A 163 -12.00 -14.97 -4.82
C GLY A 163 -12.60 -15.83 -3.71
N SER A 164 -11.74 -16.43 -2.90
CA SER A 164 -12.12 -17.42 -1.88
C SER A 164 -12.02 -16.89 -0.44
N GLY A 165 -11.68 -15.61 -0.28
CA GLY A 165 -11.43 -14.98 1.01
C GLY A 165 -10.26 -15.62 1.76
N GLU A 166 -10.26 -15.40 3.07
CA GLU A 166 -9.37 -16.04 4.03
C GLU A 166 -9.41 -17.58 3.93
N ARG A 167 -10.58 -18.14 3.61
CA ARG A 167 -10.80 -19.59 3.55
C ARG A 167 -9.97 -20.27 2.46
N GLY A 168 -9.79 -19.61 1.31
CA GLY A 168 -8.95 -20.14 0.22
C GLY A 168 -7.50 -20.33 0.66
N LEU A 169 -6.93 -19.33 1.33
CA LEU A 169 -5.58 -19.40 1.86
C LEU A 169 -5.46 -20.42 2.99
N GLU A 170 -6.46 -20.53 3.86
CA GLU A 170 -6.47 -21.54 4.92
C GLU A 170 -6.44 -22.97 4.33
N LEU A 171 -7.24 -23.22 3.28
CA LEU A 171 -7.25 -24.47 2.54
C LEU A 171 -5.90 -24.73 1.85
N LEU A 172 -5.29 -23.70 1.26
CA LEU A 172 -3.95 -23.77 0.66
C LEU A 172 -2.92 -24.21 1.68
N PHE A 173 -2.84 -23.54 2.83
CA PHE A 173 -1.88 -23.88 3.89
C PHE A 173 -2.08 -25.30 4.41
N ARG A 174 -3.35 -25.72 4.52
CA ARG A 174 -3.68 -27.10 4.90
C ARG A 174 -3.21 -28.12 3.88
N ARG A 175 -3.56 -27.94 2.60
CA ARG A 175 -3.13 -28.86 1.54
C ARG A 175 -1.62 -28.84 1.36
N TRP A 176 -0.98 -27.70 1.51
CA TRP A 176 0.46 -27.58 1.41
C TRP A 176 1.17 -28.36 2.52
N SER A 177 0.73 -28.20 3.76
CA SER A 177 1.21 -28.97 4.90
C SER A 177 1.00 -30.49 4.72
N GLU A 178 -0.13 -30.91 4.15
CA GLU A 178 -0.42 -32.33 3.90
C GLU A 178 0.39 -32.94 2.74
N LEU A 179 0.62 -32.16 1.67
CA LEU A 179 1.18 -32.65 0.41
C LEU A 179 2.67 -32.36 0.24
N GLY A 180 3.25 -31.51 1.08
CA GLY A 180 4.67 -31.14 1.06
C GLY A 180 5.11 -30.29 -0.15
N SER A 181 4.18 -29.89 -1.02
CA SER A 181 4.49 -29.14 -2.24
C SER A 181 3.51 -27.98 -2.46
N PHE A 182 4.07 -26.78 -2.61
CA PHE A 182 3.31 -25.56 -2.94
C PHE A 182 2.54 -25.75 -4.24
N ASP A 183 3.22 -26.17 -5.30
CA ASP A 183 2.65 -26.37 -6.63
C ASP A 183 1.49 -27.36 -6.66
N VAL A 184 1.59 -28.45 -5.88
CA VAL A 184 0.52 -29.46 -5.81
C VAL A 184 -0.66 -28.91 -5.00
N ALA A 185 -0.39 -28.21 -3.90
CA ALA A 185 -1.43 -27.60 -3.08
C ALA A 185 -2.17 -26.48 -3.84
N LEU A 186 -1.46 -25.63 -4.58
CA LEU A 186 -2.02 -24.58 -5.41
C LEU A 186 -2.94 -25.17 -6.49
N ARG A 187 -2.48 -26.20 -7.20
CA ARG A 187 -3.30 -26.92 -8.18
C ARG A 187 -4.55 -27.55 -7.56
N ARG A 188 -4.44 -28.12 -6.35
CA ARG A 188 -5.56 -28.76 -5.64
C ARG A 188 -6.61 -27.77 -5.15
N VAL A 189 -6.21 -26.56 -4.77
CA VAL A 189 -7.09 -25.56 -4.15
C VAL A 189 -7.63 -24.57 -5.18
N TYR A 190 -6.79 -24.08 -6.08
CA TYR A 190 -7.13 -23.04 -7.04
C TYR A 190 -7.22 -23.53 -8.49
N GLY A 191 -6.81 -24.78 -8.78
CA GLY A 191 -6.87 -25.33 -10.13
C GLY A 191 -5.81 -24.79 -11.09
N VAL A 192 -4.85 -24.01 -10.59
CA VAL A 192 -3.80 -23.34 -11.40
C VAL A 192 -2.40 -23.79 -11.00
N THR A 193 -1.47 -23.76 -11.95
CA THR A 193 -0.03 -23.86 -11.66
C THR A 193 0.52 -22.51 -11.16
N PRO A 194 1.73 -22.47 -10.57
CA PRO A 194 2.35 -21.20 -10.20
C PRO A 194 2.52 -20.23 -11.38
N ALA A 195 2.88 -20.75 -12.57
CA ALA A 195 3.01 -19.93 -13.78
C ALA A 195 1.66 -19.35 -14.24
N GLN A 196 0.59 -20.15 -14.22
CA GLN A 196 -0.76 -19.67 -14.55
C GLN A 196 -1.26 -18.64 -13.53
N LEU A 197 -1.00 -18.86 -12.24
CA LEU A 197 -1.30 -17.88 -11.20
C LEU A 197 -0.63 -16.54 -11.50
N GLU A 198 0.65 -16.55 -11.88
CA GLU A 198 1.37 -15.33 -12.20
C GLU A 198 0.78 -14.61 -13.42
N GLU A 199 0.45 -15.35 -14.48
CA GLU A 199 -0.17 -14.81 -15.69
C GLU A 199 -1.55 -14.17 -15.37
N ASP A 200 -2.41 -14.92 -14.68
CA ASP A 200 -3.76 -14.48 -14.31
C ASP A 200 -3.72 -13.26 -13.38
N TRP A 201 -2.81 -13.25 -12.41
CA TRP A 201 -2.61 -12.12 -11.50
C TRP A 201 -2.11 -10.88 -12.25
N ARG A 202 -1.13 -11.02 -13.14
CA ARG A 202 -0.61 -9.89 -13.93
C ARG A 202 -1.70 -9.29 -14.81
N GLU A 203 -2.50 -10.12 -15.46
CA GLU A 203 -3.61 -9.64 -16.29
C GLU A 203 -4.70 -8.98 -15.45
N TYR A 204 -4.97 -9.50 -14.25
CA TYR A 204 -5.85 -8.85 -13.30
C TYR A 204 -5.37 -7.45 -12.88
N VAL A 205 -4.08 -7.29 -12.57
CA VAL A 205 -3.54 -5.96 -12.21
C VAL A 205 -3.62 -5.02 -13.41
N LYS A 206 -3.25 -5.49 -14.62
CA LYS A 206 -3.36 -4.70 -15.85
C LYS A 206 -4.79 -4.27 -16.16
N SER A 207 -5.77 -5.17 -16.10
CA SER A 207 -7.17 -4.82 -16.39
C SER A 207 -7.77 -3.86 -15.36
N ARG A 208 -7.46 -4.04 -14.07
CA ARG A 208 -8.02 -3.23 -12.98
C ARG A 208 -7.47 -1.79 -12.93
N TYR A 209 -6.25 -1.57 -13.42
CA TYR A 209 -5.51 -0.29 -13.29
C TYR A 209 -4.95 0.27 -14.60
N GLY A 210 -4.92 -0.51 -15.67
CA GLY A 210 -4.46 -0.08 -16.99
C GLY A 210 -5.29 1.07 -17.56
N TRP A 211 -6.58 1.17 -17.22
CA TRP A 211 -7.41 2.31 -17.60
C TRP A 211 -6.91 3.64 -17.01
N LEU A 212 -6.31 3.64 -15.82
CA LEU A 212 -5.72 4.85 -15.22
C LEU A 212 -4.48 5.29 -15.99
N PHE A 213 -3.67 4.32 -16.46
CA PHE A 213 -2.51 4.59 -17.31
C PHE A 213 -2.94 5.15 -18.67
N VAL A 214 -3.94 4.52 -19.30
CA VAL A 214 -4.54 5.01 -20.55
C VAL A 214 -5.09 6.42 -20.37
N LEU A 215 -5.76 6.71 -19.25
CA LEU A 215 -6.29 8.03 -18.95
C LEU A 215 -5.19 9.08 -18.76
N SER A 216 -4.13 8.77 -18.02
CA SER A 216 -3.04 9.70 -17.74
C SER A 216 -2.19 10.03 -18.96
N HIS A 217 -2.09 9.11 -19.93
CA HIS A 217 -1.32 9.28 -21.17
C HIS A 217 -2.20 9.62 -22.39
N SER A 218 -3.53 9.71 -22.23
CA SER A 218 -4.42 10.09 -23.33
C SER A 218 -4.49 11.60 -23.48
N VAL A 219 -3.87 12.10 -24.55
CA VAL A 219 -3.98 13.50 -24.98
C VAL A 219 -5.45 13.90 -25.19
N VAL A 220 -6.27 12.97 -25.70
CA VAL A 220 -7.71 13.17 -25.91
C VAL A 220 -8.43 13.41 -24.58
N PHE A 221 -8.10 12.66 -23.53
CA PHE A 221 -8.68 12.86 -22.19
C PHE A 221 -8.31 14.23 -21.63
N TRP A 222 -7.05 14.64 -21.71
CA TRP A 222 -6.60 15.94 -21.21
C TRP A 222 -7.20 17.11 -22.00
N LEU A 223 -7.33 16.99 -23.32
CA LEU A 223 -8.02 17.98 -24.15
C LEU A 223 -9.51 18.09 -23.77
N PHE A 224 -10.19 16.96 -23.59
CA PHE A 224 -11.58 16.95 -23.14
C PHE A 224 -11.73 17.62 -21.76
N LEU A 225 -10.88 17.26 -20.79
CA LEU A 225 -10.89 17.87 -19.46
C LEU A 225 -10.63 19.38 -19.52
N ALA A 226 -9.69 19.83 -20.34
CA ALA A 226 -9.40 21.25 -20.54
C ALA A 226 -10.63 21.99 -21.10
N VAL A 227 -11.32 21.43 -22.10
CA VAL A 227 -12.55 22.00 -22.66
C VAL A 227 -13.67 22.08 -21.61
N VAL A 228 -13.86 21.04 -20.79
CA VAL A 228 -14.85 21.04 -19.71
C VAL A 228 -14.55 22.14 -18.68
N LEU A 229 -13.29 22.26 -18.24
CA LEU A 229 -12.88 23.29 -17.28
C LEU A 229 -13.02 24.70 -17.86
N LEU A 230 -12.62 24.92 -19.11
CA LEU A 230 -12.82 26.19 -19.81
C LEU A 230 -14.30 26.53 -19.96
N GLY A 231 -15.14 25.56 -20.32
CA GLY A 231 -16.59 25.71 -20.38
C GLY A 231 -17.19 26.08 -19.02
N MET A 232 -16.73 25.43 -17.95
CA MET A 232 -17.18 25.73 -16.57
C MET A 232 -16.78 27.14 -16.14
N VAL A 233 -15.55 27.56 -16.43
CA VAL A 233 -15.07 28.93 -16.19
C VAL A 233 -15.87 29.94 -17.01
N TRP A 234 -16.17 29.62 -18.27
CA TRP A 234 -16.96 30.48 -19.15
C TRP A 234 -18.40 30.64 -18.64
N ILE A 235 -19.06 29.54 -18.25
CA ILE A 235 -20.40 29.56 -17.63
C ILE A 235 -20.37 30.39 -16.35
N ARG A 236 -19.39 30.16 -15.47
CA ARG A 236 -19.24 30.89 -14.20
C ARG A 236 -18.99 32.38 -14.43
N ARG A 237 -18.13 32.74 -15.38
CA ARG A 237 -17.90 34.14 -15.79
C ARG A 237 -19.18 34.77 -16.36
N ARG A 238 -19.94 34.05 -17.19
CA ARG A 238 -21.20 34.56 -17.75
C ARG A 238 -22.26 34.77 -16.67
N ARG A 239 -22.38 33.86 -15.71
CA ARG A 239 -23.27 34.01 -14.54
C ARG A 239 -22.84 35.19 -13.66
N ASN A 240 -21.56 35.31 -13.34
CA ASN A 240 -21.05 36.44 -12.54
C ASN A 240 -21.24 37.78 -13.25
N ARG A 241 -21.00 37.87 -14.57
CA ARG A 241 -21.26 39.09 -15.34
C ARG A 241 -22.73 39.49 -15.32
N ARG A 242 -23.65 38.51 -15.44
CA ARG A 242 -25.10 38.74 -15.34
C ARG A 242 -25.52 39.17 -13.94
N ALA A 243 -24.91 38.61 -12.89
CA ALA A 243 -25.16 39.01 -11.51
C ALA A 243 -24.67 40.44 -11.25
N MET A 244 -23.46 40.80 -11.68
CA MET A 244 -22.93 42.16 -11.57
C MET A 244 -23.73 43.18 -12.40
N ALA A 245 -24.23 42.79 -13.58
CA ALA A 245 -25.08 43.66 -14.39
C ALA A 245 -26.44 43.96 -13.70
N ARG A 246 -26.99 43.01 -12.94
CA ARG A 246 -28.18 43.24 -12.12
C ARG A 246 -27.88 44.20 -10.97
N LEU A 247 -26.75 44.02 -10.29
CA LEU A 247 -26.33 44.90 -9.18
C LEU A 247 -26.12 46.34 -9.66
N ARG A 248 -25.49 46.53 -10.83
CA ARG A 248 -25.32 47.85 -11.47
C ARG A 248 -26.63 48.48 -11.96
N ALA A 249 -27.61 47.68 -12.35
CA ALA A 249 -28.94 48.19 -12.71
C ALA A 249 -29.76 48.65 -11.49
N THR A 250 -29.33 48.27 -10.28
CA THR A 250 -29.90 48.71 -9.00
C THR A 250 -29.00 49.69 -8.25
N GLU A 251 -27.84 50.06 -8.81
CA GLU A 251 -27.02 51.16 -8.29
C GLU A 251 -27.75 52.47 -8.63
N PRO A 252 -28.16 53.27 -7.64
CA PRO A 252 -28.74 54.59 -7.90
C PRO A 252 -27.71 55.45 -8.64
N GLU A 253 -28.17 56.29 -9.57
CA GLU A 253 -27.32 57.19 -10.35
C GLU A 253 -26.43 58.00 -9.41
N ASP A 254 -25.13 58.10 -9.75
CA ASP A 254 -24.17 58.98 -9.10
C ASP A 254 -24.68 60.42 -9.27
N THR A 255 -25.52 60.86 -8.34
CA THR A 255 -26.02 62.24 -8.32
C THR A 255 -24.80 63.15 -8.17
N PRO A 256 -24.56 64.08 -9.11
CA PRO A 256 -23.47 65.03 -8.97
C PRO A 256 -23.60 65.75 -7.63
N ALA A 257 -22.50 65.80 -6.89
CA ALA A 257 -22.43 66.43 -5.59
C ALA A 257 -22.84 67.91 -5.72
N TRP A 258 -24.06 68.26 -5.27
CA TRP A 258 -24.73 69.55 -5.47
C TRP A 258 -24.13 70.72 -4.66
N TRP A 259 -22.91 70.58 -4.16
CA TRP A 259 -22.30 71.50 -3.19
C TRP A 259 -21.54 72.69 -3.80
N GLU A 260 -21.55 72.86 -5.12
CA GLU A 260 -21.08 74.11 -5.75
C GLU A 260 -22.24 75.11 -5.88
N GLY A 261 -22.52 75.82 -4.78
CA GLY A 261 -23.48 76.93 -4.77
C GLY A 261 -22.97 78.15 -5.58
N PRO A 262 -23.86 78.98 -6.16
CA PRO A 262 -23.43 80.04 -7.09
C PRO A 262 -22.99 81.35 -6.41
N SER A 263 -22.06 82.03 -7.11
CA SER A 263 -21.74 83.48 -7.12
C SER A 263 -20.77 83.99 -6.02
N PRO A 264 -20.08 85.15 -6.15
CA PRO A 264 -20.45 86.33 -6.96
C PRO A 264 -19.30 87.18 -7.54
N GLU A 265 -19.11 87.25 -8.87
CA GLU A 265 -18.24 88.30 -9.46
C GLU A 265 -18.79 89.06 -10.67
N GLU A 266 -19.94 88.71 -11.26
CA GLU A 266 -20.43 89.44 -12.46
C GLU A 266 -21.61 90.38 -12.17
N ARG A 267 -21.37 91.39 -11.34
CA ARG A 267 -22.08 92.68 -11.44
C ARG A 267 -21.08 93.83 -11.32
N GLY A 268 -20.57 94.26 -12.47
CA GLY A 268 -19.79 95.47 -12.66
C GLY A 268 -19.81 95.85 -14.14
#